data_AF-A0A318S0C2-F1
#
_entry.id   AF-A0A318S0C2-F1
#
_cell.length_a   1.000
_cell.length_b   1.000
_cell.length_c   1.000
_cell.angle_alpha   90.00
_cell.angle_beta   90.00
_cell.angle_gamma   90.00
#
_symmetry.space_group_name_H-M   'P 1'
#
loop_
_entity.id
_entity.type
_entity.pdbx_description
1 polymer ?
#
loop_
_entity_poly.entity_id
_entity_poly.type
_entity_poly.pdbx_seq_one_letter_code
_entity_poly.pdbx_strand_id
1 'polypeptide(L)'
;MAFMVLESSAEEFTTRYAAHAAQGVLYPGVEGSPLLEFEAGGVVLYLFDRSGPYAALPGPARMVVHAVAKVLEVVGSGEESESLTTTGISSVEGVGYVVQVSRNVCVVQARVPLVLGSFTALSQLSVGDWVRFDSEAPLHGFLIS
;
A
#
# COMPACT_ATOMS: atom_id res chain seq x y z
N MET A 1 21.31 -3.17 -18.21
CA MET A 1 20.44 -3.30 -17.01
C MET A 1 19.02 -3.43 -17.50
N ALA A 2 18.30 -4.49 -17.12
CA ALA A 2 16.89 -4.62 -17.49
C ALA A 2 16.07 -3.64 -16.64
N PHE A 3 15.25 -2.82 -17.29
CA PHE A 3 14.29 -1.95 -16.60
C PHE A 3 13.22 -2.86 -15.98
N MET A 4 13.13 -2.92 -14.66
CA MET A 4 12.12 -3.71 -13.97
C MET A 4 10.89 -2.84 -13.77
N VAL A 5 9.81 -3.19 -14.46
CA VAL A 5 8.51 -2.54 -14.32
C VAL A 5 7.71 -3.31 -13.25
N LEU A 6 7.36 -2.65 -12.13
CA LEU A 6 6.50 -3.25 -11.11
C LEU A 6 5.02 -3.29 -11.54
N GLU A 7 4.61 -2.38 -12.44
CA GLU A 7 3.23 -2.21 -12.89
C GLU A 7 3.16 -1.98 -14.41
N SER A 8 2.45 -2.84 -15.15
CA SER A 8 2.25 -2.71 -16.60
C SER A 8 1.20 -1.64 -16.98
N SER A 9 0.17 -1.46 -16.15
CA SER A 9 -0.81 -0.37 -16.24
C SER A 9 -1.53 -0.17 -14.90
N ALA A 10 -2.10 1.02 -14.69
CA ALA A 10 -2.90 1.30 -13.49
C ALA A 10 -4.16 0.43 -13.42
N GLU A 11 -4.83 0.17 -14.55
CA GLU A 11 -6.05 -0.64 -14.64
C GLU A 11 -5.80 -2.12 -14.31
N GLU A 12 -4.69 -2.69 -14.79
CA GLU A 12 -4.31 -4.05 -14.43
C GLU A 12 -3.96 -4.16 -12.94
N PHE A 13 -3.32 -3.13 -12.40
CA PHE A 13 -2.96 -3.07 -10.98
C PHE A 13 -4.20 -2.98 -10.09
N THR A 14 -5.13 -2.07 -10.38
CA THR A 14 -6.37 -1.93 -9.62
C THR A 14 -7.21 -3.19 -9.71
N THR A 15 -7.37 -3.77 -10.90
CA THR A 15 -8.12 -5.03 -11.08
C THR A 15 -7.51 -6.16 -10.24
N ARG A 16 -6.18 -6.30 -10.27
CA ARG A 16 -5.47 -7.37 -9.54
C ARG A 16 -5.61 -7.23 -8.03
N TYR A 17 -5.59 -6.00 -7.49
CA TYR A 17 -5.55 -5.76 -6.05
C TYR A 17 -6.84 -5.17 -5.47
N ALA A 18 -7.92 -5.05 -6.25
CA ALA A 18 -9.20 -4.49 -5.80
C ALA A 18 -9.80 -5.20 -4.57
N ALA A 19 -9.55 -6.50 -4.42
CA ALA A 19 -9.98 -7.27 -3.25
C ALA A 19 -9.29 -6.82 -1.95
N HIS A 20 -8.12 -6.18 -2.06
CA HIS A 20 -7.31 -5.66 -0.97
C HIS A 20 -7.40 -4.13 -0.84
N ALA A 21 -8.45 -3.52 -1.38
CA ALA A 21 -8.65 -2.09 -1.21
C ALA A 21 -8.99 -1.76 0.25
N ALA A 22 -8.20 -0.89 0.87
CA ALA A 22 -8.47 -0.30 2.17
C ALA A 22 -9.74 0.54 2.11
N GLN A 23 -10.56 0.45 3.16
CA GLN A 23 -11.76 1.27 3.31
C GLN A 23 -11.45 2.43 4.24
N GLY A 24 -11.87 3.64 3.86
CA GLY A 24 -11.55 4.84 4.62
C GLY A 24 -12.30 6.06 4.12
N VAL A 25 -11.81 7.24 4.51
CA VAL A 25 -12.35 8.54 4.11
C VAL A 25 -11.25 9.34 3.42
N LEU A 26 -11.53 9.80 2.20
CA LEU A 26 -10.71 10.77 1.50
C LEU A 26 -11.09 12.18 1.94
N TYR A 27 -10.13 12.95 2.44
CA TYR A 27 -10.35 14.33 2.84
C TYR A 27 -10.39 15.29 1.64
N PRO A 28 -11.01 16.48 1.81
CA PRO A 28 -10.97 17.53 0.78
C PRO A 28 -9.53 17.92 0.43
N GLY A 29 -9.19 17.82 -0.85
CA GLY A 29 -7.90 18.27 -1.38
C GLY A 29 -8.02 19.59 -2.14
N VAL A 30 -6.87 20.23 -2.35
CA VAL A 30 -6.77 21.38 -3.27
C VAL A 30 -6.93 20.88 -4.71
N GLU A 31 -7.72 21.60 -5.52
CA GLU A 31 -7.88 21.28 -6.94
C GLU A 31 -6.51 21.16 -7.65
N GLY A 32 -6.33 20.07 -8.40
CA GLY A 32 -5.09 19.78 -9.11
C GLY A 32 -3.94 19.25 -8.24
N SER A 33 -4.13 19.09 -6.92
CA SER A 33 -3.16 18.41 -6.06
C SER A 33 -3.03 16.94 -6.48
N PRO A 34 -1.81 16.43 -6.73
CA PRO A 34 -1.60 15.00 -6.92
C PRO A 34 -1.53 14.23 -5.60
N LEU A 35 -1.58 14.94 -4.45
CA LEU A 35 -1.54 14.34 -3.13
C LEU A 35 -2.95 14.23 -2.55
N LEU A 36 -3.29 13.01 -2.16
CA LEU A 36 -4.54 12.62 -1.51
C LEU A 36 -4.28 12.41 -0.01
N GLU A 37 -5.19 12.91 0.82
CA GLU A 37 -5.22 12.65 2.26
C GLU A 37 -6.30 11.61 2.57
N PHE A 38 -5.88 10.38 2.87
CA PHE A 38 -6.78 9.25 3.07
C PHE A 38 -6.67 8.70 4.49
N GLU A 39 -7.73 8.84 5.28
CA GLU A 39 -7.82 8.25 6.62
C GLU A 39 -8.35 6.82 6.51
N ALA A 40 -7.59 5.86 7.00
CA ALA A 40 -8.00 4.48 7.08
C ALA A 40 -7.28 3.76 8.22
N GLY A 41 -7.98 2.86 8.90
CA GLY A 41 -7.40 2.09 10.00
C GLY A 41 -6.83 2.98 11.11
N GLY A 42 -7.38 4.19 11.34
CA GLY A 42 -6.92 5.11 12.37
C GLY A 42 -5.58 5.78 12.09
N VAL A 43 -5.15 5.85 10.83
CA VAL A 43 -4.00 6.64 10.37
C VAL A 43 -4.37 7.45 9.13
N VAL A 44 -3.75 8.62 8.96
CA VAL A 44 -3.89 9.43 7.74
C VAL A 44 -2.72 9.14 6.82
N LEU A 45 -3.00 8.64 5.62
CA LEU A 45 -2.01 8.34 4.60
C LEU A 45 -1.99 9.45 3.55
N TYR A 46 -0.77 9.90 3.21
CA TYR A 46 -0.55 10.84 2.10
C TYR A 46 -0.20 10.04 0.84
N LEU A 47 -1.14 9.94 -0.09
CA LEU A 47 -1.04 9.08 -1.26
C LEU A 47 -0.87 9.90 -2.53
N PHE A 48 0.08 9.54 -3.38
CA PHE A 48 0.16 10.09 -4.72
C PHE A 48 -0.95 9.48 -5.59
N ASP A 49 -1.80 10.31 -6.18
CA ASP A 49 -2.97 9.85 -6.94
C ASP A 49 -2.57 9.16 -8.25
N ARG A 50 -3.05 7.93 -8.43
CA ARG A 50 -2.89 7.11 -9.64
C ARG A 50 -4.22 6.69 -10.25
N SER A 51 -5.32 7.28 -9.79
CA SER A 51 -6.70 6.93 -10.18
C SER A 51 -7.16 7.61 -11.47
N GLY A 52 -6.47 8.69 -11.87
CA GLY A 52 -6.83 9.50 -13.02
C GLY A 52 -7.47 10.84 -12.64
N PRO A 53 -7.57 11.78 -13.59
CA PRO A 53 -7.99 13.15 -13.30
C PRO A 53 -9.41 13.21 -12.74
N TYR A 54 -9.55 13.86 -11.57
CA TYR A 54 -10.83 14.12 -10.90
C TYR A 54 -11.61 12.87 -10.47
N ALA A 55 -11.00 11.69 -10.49
CA ALA A 55 -11.66 10.44 -10.07
C ALA A 55 -11.84 10.37 -8.55
N ALA A 56 -10.83 10.81 -7.79
CA ALA A 56 -10.82 10.79 -6.33
C ALA A 56 -11.64 11.96 -5.76
N LEU A 57 -12.89 11.71 -5.39
CA LEU A 57 -13.77 12.69 -4.75
C LEU A 57 -13.75 12.55 -3.22
N PRO A 58 -13.81 13.66 -2.45
CA PRO A 58 -13.84 13.59 -0.99
C PRO A 58 -15.03 12.78 -0.46
N GLY A 59 -14.82 12.08 0.65
CA GLY A 59 -15.81 11.23 1.31
C GLY A 59 -15.37 9.76 1.44
N PRO A 60 -16.30 8.85 1.74
CA PRO A 60 -16.00 7.43 1.84
C PRO A 60 -15.38 6.89 0.54
N ALA A 61 -14.25 6.18 0.67
CA ALA A 61 -13.50 5.68 -0.47
C ALA A 61 -12.94 4.28 -0.20
N ARG A 62 -12.72 3.53 -1.29
CA ARG A 62 -11.96 2.28 -1.31
C ARG A 62 -10.70 2.50 -2.12
N MET A 63 -9.53 2.35 -1.49
CA MET A 63 -8.25 2.63 -2.12
C MET A 63 -7.31 1.44 -2.00
N VAL A 64 -6.73 1.02 -3.12
CA VAL A 64 -5.52 0.21 -3.08
C VAL A 64 -4.37 1.12 -2.73
N VAL A 65 -3.71 0.84 -1.62
CA VAL A 65 -2.52 1.56 -1.16
C VAL A 65 -1.30 0.73 -1.55
N HIS A 66 -0.44 1.32 -2.39
CA HIS A 66 0.78 0.68 -2.87
C HIS A 66 2.01 1.43 -2.37
N ALA A 67 2.99 0.68 -1.88
CA ALA A 67 4.28 1.19 -1.46
C ALA A 67 5.41 0.30 -1.99
N VAL A 68 6.61 0.86 -2.14
CA VAL A 68 7.82 0.08 -2.39
C VAL A 68 8.48 -0.20 -1.05
N ALA A 69 8.67 -1.48 -0.71
CA ALA A 69 9.35 -1.87 0.51
C ALA A 69 10.84 -1.52 0.42
N LYS A 70 11.31 -0.75 1.40
CA LYS A 70 12.72 -0.52 1.69
C LYS A 70 13.30 -1.64 2.56
N VAL A 71 12.53 -2.03 3.58
CA VAL A 71 12.80 -3.14 4.47
C VAL A 71 11.56 -4.03 4.49
N LEU A 72 11.75 -5.35 4.43
CA LEU A 72 10.70 -6.34 4.59
C LEU A 72 11.31 -7.60 5.19
N GLU A 73 10.98 -7.87 6.45
CA GLU A 73 11.59 -8.94 7.23
C GLU A 73 10.51 -9.80 7.87
N VAL A 74 10.63 -11.13 7.75
CA VAL A 74 9.78 -12.07 8.48
C VAL A 74 10.13 -11.99 9.96
N VAL A 75 9.12 -11.81 10.81
CA VAL A 75 9.27 -11.76 12.26
C VAL A 75 8.85 -13.08 12.89
N GLY A 76 9.54 -13.48 13.95
CA GLY A 76 9.24 -14.72 14.67
C GLY A 76 7.88 -14.67 15.39
N SER A 77 7.42 -15.84 15.85
CA SER A 77 6.19 -15.95 16.65
C SER A 77 6.32 -15.12 17.94
N GLY A 78 5.56 -14.03 18.03
CA GLY A 78 5.61 -13.09 19.16
C GLY A 78 5.25 -11.65 18.80
N GLU A 79 5.33 -11.27 17.53
CA GLU A 79 4.96 -9.93 17.03
C GLU A 79 3.61 -9.94 16.28
N GLU A 80 2.63 -10.67 16.81
CA GLU A 80 1.31 -10.88 16.17
C GLU A 80 0.31 -9.74 16.43
N SER A 81 0.79 -8.50 16.44
CA SER A 81 -0.06 -7.31 16.55
C SER A 81 0.17 -6.40 15.37
N GLU A 82 -0.91 -6.12 14.63
CA GLU A 82 -0.88 -5.17 13.53
C GLU A 82 -0.49 -3.77 14.03
N SER A 83 0.42 -3.11 13.31
CA SER A 83 0.77 -1.72 13.52
C SER A 83 1.06 -1.04 12.19
N LEU A 84 0.72 0.24 12.11
CA LEU A 84 1.01 1.07 10.95
C LEU A 84 1.19 2.50 11.43
N THR A 85 2.29 3.11 11.02
CA THR A 85 2.66 4.47 11.40
C THR A 85 3.22 5.19 10.18
N THR A 86 2.85 6.46 9.99
CA THR A 86 3.48 7.32 8.98
C THR A 86 4.82 7.82 9.49
N THR A 87 5.90 7.55 8.75
CA THR A 87 7.27 7.93 9.13
C THR A 87 7.74 9.23 8.49
N GLY A 88 6.96 9.78 7.56
CA GLY A 88 7.26 11.00 6.83
C GLY A 88 6.13 11.39 5.87
N ILE A 89 6.44 12.25 4.90
CA ILE A 89 5.49 12.57 3.82
C ILE A 89 5.46 11.38 2.88
N SER A 90 4.30 10.70 2.83
CA SER A 90 4.09 9.58 1.91
C SER A 90 5.06 8.41 2.12
N SER A 91 5.31 8.05 3.39
CA SER A 91 6.03 6.82 3.78
C SER A 91 5.43 6.23 5.06
N VAL A 92 5.49 4.91 5.22
CA VAL A 92 5.00 4.19 6.39
C VAL A 92 5.98 3.10 6.84
N GLU A 93 5.88 2.77 8.12
CA GLU A 93 6.42 1.54 8.69
C GLU A 93 5.30 0.78 9.41
N GLY A 94 5.47 -0.52 9.56
CA GLY A 94 4.46 -1.33 10.24
C GLY A 94 4.85 -2.78 10.46
N VAL A 95 3.91 -3.46 11.13
CA VAL A 95 3.93 -4.91 11.35
C VAL A 95 2.57 -5.46 10.96
N GLY A 96 2.57 -6.58 10.26
CA GLY A 96 1.33 -7.22 9.82
C GLY A 96 1.58 -8.61 9.28
N TYR A 97 0.53 -9.27 8.82
CA TYR A 97 0.64 -10.61 8.24
C TYR A 97 0.37 -10.60 6.74
N VAL A 98 1.06 -11.48 6.04
CA VAL A 98 0.98 -11.58 4.59
C VAL A 98 -0.30 -12.32 4.18
N VAL A 99 -1.11 -11.68 3.34
CA VAL A 99 -2.37 -12.26 2.82
C VAL A 99 -2.26 -12.73 1.37
N GLN A 100 -1.26 -12.23 0.64
CA GLN A 100 -0.98 -12.64 -0.74
C GLN A 100 0.50 -12.44 -1.05
N VAL A 101 1.10 -13.37 -1.79
CA VAL A 101 2.48 -13.28 -2.27
C VAL A 101 2.53 -13.51 -3.77
N SER A 102 3.40 -12.76 -4.45
CA SER A 102 3.81 -12.93 -5.82
C SER A 102 5.33 -12.69 -5.89
N ARG A 103 5.94 -12.90 -7.06
CA ARG A 103 7.41 -12.90 -7.22
C ARG A 103 8.11 -11.68 -6.60
N ASN A 104 7.54 -10.49 -6.77
CA ASN A 104 8.12 -9.20 -6.38
C ASN A 104 7.12 -8.29 -5.65
N VAL A 105 5.95 -8.83 -5.31
CA VAL A 105 4.89 -8.06 -4.67
C VAL A 105 4.24 -8.95 -3.62
N CYS A 106 3.95 -8.40 -2.46
CA CYS A 106 3.11 -9.06 -1.48
C CYS A 106 2.01 -8.09 -1.02
N VAL A 107 0.98 -8.64 -0.38
CA VAL A 107 -0.04 -7.85 0.30
C VAL A 107 0.06 -8.17 1.78
N VAL A 108 0.19 -7.14 2.60
CA VAL A 108 0.30 -7.22 4.06
C VAL A 108 -0.92 -6.57 4.67
N GLN A 109 -1.59 -7.27 5.58
CA GLN A 109 -2.62 -6.71 6.44
C GLN A 109 -1.95 -6.12 7.70
N ALA A 110 -1.91 -4.79 7.80
CA ALA A 110 -1.28 -4.03 8.89
C ALA A 110 -2.15 -2.81 9.25
N ARG A 111 -3.23 -3.04 10.00
CA ARG A 111 -4.40 -2.17 10.24
C ARG A 111 -5.23 -1.90 8.99
N VAL A 112 -4.58 -1.72 7.86
CA VAL A 112 -5.15 -1.69 6.51
C VAL A 112 -4.36 -2.64 5.60
N PRO A 113 -4.97 -3.13 4.50
CA PRO A 113 -4.20 -3.85 3.50
C PRO A 113 -3.26 -2.91 2.75
N LEU A 114 -2.01 -3.33 2.59
CA LEU A 114 -0.97 -2.62 1.83
C LEU A 114 -0.41 -3.56 0.76
N VAL A 115 -0.36 -3.09 -0.48
CA VAL A 115 0.39 -3.75 -1.54
C VAL A 115 1.84 -3.27 -1.44
N LEU A 116 2.77 -4.18 -1.17
CA LEU A 116 4.19 -3.88 -1.04
C LEU A 116 4.96 -4.47 -2.22
N GLY A 117 5.49 -3.60 -3.08
CA GLY A 117 6.42 -3.96 -4.15
C GLY A 117 7.86 -4.06 -3.66
N SER A 118 8.65 -4.92 -4.27
CA SER A 118 10.10 -5.04 -4.03
C SER A 118 10.85 -5.21 -5.35
N PHE A 119 12.01 -4.53 -5.46
CA PHE A 119 12.91 -4.70 -6.60
C PHE A 119 13.67 -6.04 -6.57
N THR A 120 13.59 -6.79 -5.47
CA THR A 120 14.16 -8.13 -5.32
C THR A 120 13.05 -9.16 -5.15
N ALA A 121 13.36 -10.42 -5.46
CA ALA A 121 12.38 -11.50 -5.37
C ALA A 121 12.05 -11.82 -3.90
N LEU A 122 10.77 -11.96 -3.59
CA LEU A 122 10.24 -12.28 -2.25
C LEU A 122 10.16 -13.80 -2.02
N SER A 123 11.22 -14.54 -2.38
CA SER A 123 11.17 -16.02 -2.47
C SER A 123 11.07 -16.76 -1.14
N GLN A 124 11.28 -16.08 -0.03
CA GLN A 124 11.20 -16.66 1.32
C GLN A 124 9.88 -16.33 2.04
N LEU A 125 9.00 -15.55 1.41
CA LEU A 125 7.77 -15.08 2.02
C LEU A 125 6.59 -15.99 1.69
N SER A 126 5.81 -16.35 2.70
CA SER A 126 4.62 -17.18 2.61
C SER A 126 3.39 -16.43 3.11
N VAL A 127 2.21 -16.81 2.62
CA VAL A 127 0.94 -16.34 3.20
C VAL A 127 0.84 -16.82 4.64
N GLY A 128 0.46 -15.91 5.55
CA GLY A 128 0.42 -16.14 6.99
C GLY A 128 1.69 -15.71 7.72
N ASP A 129 2.81 -15.45 7.02
CA ASP A 129 4.01 -14.92 7.65
C ASP A 129 3.72 -13.54 8.24
N TRP A 130 4.17 -13.32 9.47
CA TRP A 130 4.24 -11.99 10.04
C TRP A 130 5.49 -11.29 9.54
N VAL A 131 5.35 -10.02 9.17
CA VAL A 131 6.43 -9.20 8.66
C VAL A 131 6.49 -7.85 9.33
N ARG A 132 7.71 -7.35 9.50
CA ARG A 132 8.00 -5.94 9.74
C ARG A 132 8.45 -5.31 8.42
N PHE A 133 7.98 -4.09 8.16
CA PHE A 133 8.35 -3.36 6.94
C PHE A 133 8.54 -1.87 7.17
N ASP A 134 9.32 -1.27 6.28
CA ASP A 134 9.47 0.18 6.06
C ASP A 134 9.36 0.42 4.54
N SER A 135 8.69 1.49 4.13
CA SER A 135 8.48 1.84 2.73
C SER A 135 9.32 3.03 2.28
N GLU A 136 9.77 3.00 1.02
CA GLU A 136 10.19 4.21 0.32
C GLU A 136 8.99 5.12 0.01
N ALA A 137 9.23 6.43 -0.02
CA ALA A 137 8.29 7.39 -0.57
C ALA A 137 8.36 7.43 -2.11
N PRO A 138 7.25 7.73 -2.82
CA PRO A 138 5.92 7.98 -2.28
C PRO A 138 5.07 6.70 -2.17
N LEU A 139 4.09 6.74 -1.27
CA LEU A 139 2.91 5.87 -1.33
C LEU A 139 2.04 6.28 -2.51
N HIS A 140 1.45 5.30 -3.17
CA HIS A 140 0.54 5.49 -4.28
C HIS A 140 -0.87 5.03 -3.90
N GLY A 141 -1.87 5.83 -4.30
CA GLY A 141 -3.27 5.53 -4.08
C GLY A 141 -3.98 5.28 -5.40
N PHE A 142 -4.71 4.17 -5.46
CA PHE A 142 -5.57 3.85 -6.59
C PHE A 142 -7.00 3.64 -6.10
N LEU A 143 -7.90 4.53 -6.51
CA LEU A 143 -9.32 4.43 -6.20
C LEU A 143 -9.94 3.21 -6.89
N ILE A 144 -10.76 2.46 -6.16
CA ILE A 144 -11.60 1.39 -6.68
C ILE A 144 -13.04 1.89 -6.76
N SER A 145 -13.59 1.92 -7.98
CA SER A 145 -14.98 2.24 -8.29
C SER A 145 -15.90 1.04 -8.17
#